data_AF-A0A537ZNV9-F1
#
_entry.id   AF-A0A537ZNV9-F1
#
_cell.length_a   1.000
_cell.length_b   1.000
_cell.length_c   1.000
_cell.angle_alpha   90.00
_cell.angle_beta   90.00
_cell.angle_gamma   90.00
#
_symmetry.space_group_name_H-M   'P 1'
#
loop_
_entity.id
_entity.type
_entity.pdbx_description
1 polymer ?
#
loop_
_entity_poly.entity_id
_entity_poly.type
_entity_poly.pdbx_seq_one_letter_code
_entity_poly.pdbx_strand_id
1 'polypeptide(L)'
;MRQLRPFVLLLLACVLAPAGAIAASAGDPSDPAPTTEPTQPPTAPSLSQQQVQVLIDRYRHRIWHWQRVMGRPVTRTLQEAPTDPLARIRVWKQIAARTQAVAQHPPHARAWACIHRFEGSWTDPNAPYYGGLQMDLGFQRTYGRYLLARKGTANHWTPLEQMWVAERALRAGRGFYPWPNTARYCGLI
;
A
#
# COMPACT_ATOMS: atom_id res chain seq x y z
N MET A 1 -29.92 13.96 4.71
CA MET A 1 -29.02 15.13 4.79
C MET A 1 -27.76 14.84 3.98
N ARG A 2 -27.71 15.35 2.74
CA ARG A 2 -26.60 15.15 1.78
C ARG A 2 -25.63 16.33 1.92
N GLN A 3 -24.39 16.07 2.32
CA GLN A 3 -23.31 17.04 2.34
C GLN A 3 -22.43 16.82 1.10
N LEU A 4 -22.47 17.77 0.16
CA LEU A 4 -21.58 17.82 -1.01
C LEU A 4 -20.20 18.32 -0.59
N ARG A 5 -19.15 17.66 -1.08
CA ARG A 5 -17.75 18.08 -0.97
C ARG A 5 -17.41 19.02 -2.14
N PRO A 6 -16.85 20.23 -1.92
CA PRO A 6 -16.39 21.06 -3.02
C PRO A 6 -14.98 20.66 -3.46
N PHE A 7 -14.83 20.54 -4.78
CA PHE A 7 -13.57 20.41 -5.52
C PHE A 7 -12.70 21.66 -5.31
N VAL A 8 -11.42 21.48 -4.99
CA VAL A 8 -10.41 22.55 -5.01
C VAL A 8 -9.70 22.50 -6.37
N LEU A 9 -9.93 23.51 -7.21
CA LEU A 9 -9.26 23.74 -8.48
C LEU A 9 -8.07 24.69 -8.27
N LEU A 10 -6.89 24.24 -8.71
CA LEU A 10 -5.68 25.05 -8.87
C LEU A 10 -5.88 26.09 -9.99
N LEU A 11 -5.50 27.35 -9.74
CA LEU A 11 -5.25 28.33 -10.79
C LEU A 11 -3.87 28.97 -10.60
N LEU A 12 -3.04 28.77 -11.64
CA LEU A 12 -1.73 29.35 -11.87
C LEU A 12 -1.94 30.73 -12.51
N ALA A 13 -1.31 31.79 -11.98
CA ALA A 13 -1.32 33.11 -12.62
C ALA A 13 0.12 33.64 -12.73
N CYS A 14 0.61 33.66 -13.98
CA CYS A 14 1.77 34.43 -14.42
C CYS A 14 1.38 35.91 -14.52
N VAL A 15 2.22 36.81 -14.01
CA VAL A 15 2.20 38.23 -14.38
C VAL A 15 3.63 38.69 -14.66
N LEU A 16 3.80 39.30 -15.83
CA LEU A 16 5.03 39.88 -16.38
C LEU A 16 5.00 41.42 -16.28
N ALA A 17 6.21 42.00 -16.19
CA ALA A 17 6.67 43.32 -16.66
C ALA A 17 6.43 44.57 -15.77
N PRO A 18 7.14 45.72 -15.97
CA PRO A 18 8.42 45.98 -16.67
C PRO A 18 9.44 46.91 -15.92
N ALA A 19 10.61 47.03 -16.56
CA ALA A 19 11.70 48.03 -16.55
C ALA A 19 11.64 49.32 -15.69
N GLY A 20 12.78 49.61 -15.05
CA GLY A 20 13.23 50.96 -14.68
C GLY A 20 14.73 51.11 -15.00
N ALA A 21 15.08 52.14 -15.77
CA ALA A 21 16.44 52.53 -16.13
C ALA A 21 16.89 53.77 -15.32
N ILE A 22 18.16 54.19 -15.53
CA ILE A 22 18.93 55.35 -15.00
C ILE A 22 19.97 54.88 -13.94
N ALA A 23 21.28 55.18 -13.96
CA ALA A 23 22.11 56.21 -14.60
C ALA A 23 23.51 55.67 -14.96
N ALA A 24 24.21 56.44 -15.81
CA ALA A 24 25.58 56.24 -16.26
C ALA A 24 26.65 56.46 -15.16
N SER A 25 27.79 55.78 -15.29
CA SER A 25 29.10 56.26 -14.82
C SER A 25 30.18 55.78 -15.78
N ALA A 26 30.94 56.73 -16.31
CA ALA A 26 32.11 56.49 -17.14
C ALA A 26 33.35 56.36 -16.23
N GLY A 27 34.20 55.36 -16.52
CA GLY A 27 35.51 55.21 -15.90
C GLY A 27 36.08 53.82 -16.18
N ASP A 28 36.90 53.72 -17.22
CA ASP A 28 37.88 52.64 -17.40
C ASP A 28 39.25 53.30 -17.18
N PRO A 29 40.21 52.72 -16.43
CA PRO A 29 40.88 51.50 -16.89
C PRO A 29 41.35 50.51 -15.80
N SER A 30 41.50 49.24 -16.22
CA SER A 30 42.42 48.18 -15.73
C SER A 30 41.76 47.02 -14.98
N ASP A 31 41.26 46.04 -15.74
CA ASP A 31 40.85 44.72 -15.24
C ASP A 31 42.06 43.84 -14.90
N PRO A 32 42.20 43.32 -13.66
CA PRO A 32 42.83 42.03 -13.44
C PRO A 32 41.85 40.94 -13.88
N ALA A 33 42.33 40.00 -14.69
CA ALA A 33 41.55 38.87 -15.21
C ALA A 33 40.71 38.20 -14.11
N PRO A 34 39.39 38.01 -14.31
CA PRO A 34 38.57 37.31 -13.34
C PRO A 34 38.96 35.84 -13.33
N THR A 35 39.59 35.41 -12.24
CA THR A 35 39.72 33.99 -11.89
C THR A 35 38.33 33.38 -11.92
N THR A 36 38.05 32.61 -12.96
CA THR A 36 36.81 31.87 -13.09
C THR A 36 36.88 30.71 -12.10
N GLU A 37 36.39 30.91 -10.88
CA GLU A 37 36.05 29.79 -10.01
C GLU A 37 35.00 28.95 -10.75
N PRO A 38 35.19 27.62 -10.88
CA PRO A 38 34.19 26.78 -11.51
C PRO A 38 32.95 26.76 -10.60
N THR A 39 31.89 27.45 -11.02
CA THR A 39 30.55 27.32 -10.45
C THR A 39 30.16 25.85 -10.49
N GLN A 40 30.26 25.17 -9.33
CA GLN A 40 29.75 23.83 -9.16
C GLN A 40 28.25 23.85 -9.52
N PRO A 41 27.79 23.00 -10.47
CA PRO A 41 26.37 22.90 -10.76
C PRO A 41 25.64 22.53 -9.46
N PRO A 42 24.42 23.04 -9.23
CA PRO A 42 23.68 22.79 -8.01
C PRO A 42 23.56 21.28 -7.80
N THR A 43 24.22 20.77 -6.75
CA THR A 43 24.18 19.37 -6.35
C THR A 43 22.71 18.98 -6.19
N ALA A 44 22.23 18.09 -7.06
CA ALA A 44 20.87 17.59 -6.97
C ALA A 44 20.62 17.07 -5.55
N PRO A 45 19.44 17.32 -4.95
CA PRO A 45 19.15 16.88 -3.59
C PRO A 45 19.28 15.35 -3.53
N SER A 46 20.31 14.87 -2.82
CA SER A 46 20.53 13.45 -2.58
C SER A 46 19.76 13.04 -1.32
N LEU A 47 19.11 11.87 -1.37
CA LEU A 47 18.42 11.34 -0.19
C LEU A 47 19.43 10.88 0.84
N SER A 48 19.22 11.26 2.10
CA SER A 48 20.00 10.71 3.21
C SER A 48 19.75 9.22 3.37
N GLN A 49 20.72 8.48 3.93
CA GLN A 49 20.57 7.05 4.21
C GLN A 49 19.31 6.74 5.05
N GLN A 50 18.99 7.61 6.00
CA GLN A 50 17.78 7.49 6.83
C GLN A 50 16.50 7.63 6.00
N GLN A 51 16.43 8.62 5.10
CA GLN A 51 15.27 8.81 4.21
C GLN A 51 15.07 7.58 3.30
N VAL A 52 16.16 7.04 2.77
CA VAL A 52 16.12 5.82 1.94
C VAL A 52 15.57 4.64 2.75
N GLN A 53 16.04 4.45 3.98
CA GLN A 53 15.58 3.35 4.84
C GLN A 53 14.09 3.47 5.18
N VAL A 54 13.61 4.67 5.53
CA VAL A 54 12.19 4.92 5.81
C VAL A 54 11.29 4.57 4.62
N LEU A 55 11.71 4.92 3.40
CA LEU A 55 10.96 4.58 2.19
C LEU A 55 10.95 3.06 1.94
N ILE A 56 12.08 2.39 2.13
CA ILE A 56 12.19 0.93 2.00
C ILE A 56 11.28 0.23 3.02
N ASP A 57 11.31 0.64 4.28
CA ASP A 57 10.52 -0.01 5.33
C ASP A 57 9.02 0.19 5.14
N ARG A 58 8.59 1.34 4.60
CA ARG A 58 7.19 1.54 4.18
C ARG A 58 6.74 0.48 3.17
N TYR A 59 7.55 0.20 2.14
CA TYR A 59 7.24 -0.84 1.16
C TYR A 59 7.29 -2.23 1.77
N ARG A 60 8.31 -2.54 2.58
CA ARG A 60 8.45 -3.82 3.28
C ARG A 60 7.23 -4.11 4.17
N HIS A 61 6.76 -3.14 4.95
CA HIS A 61 5.56 -3.32 5.77
C HIS A 61 4.33 -3.70 4.96
N ARG A 62 4.12 -3.06 3.80
CA ARG A 62 3.00 -3.39 2.91
C ARG A 62 3.12 -4.80 2.31
N ILE A 63 4.33 -5.17 1.87
CA ILE A 63 4.62 -6.50 1.33
C ILE A 63 4.38 -7.56 2.39
N TRP A 64 4.97 -7.38 3.58
CA TRP A 64 4.93 -8.36 4.66
C TRP A 64 3.53 -8.54 5.24
N HIS A 65 2.74 -7.46 5.29
CA HIS A 65 1.34 -7.54 5.67
C HIS A 65 0.59 -8.51 4.76
N TRP A 66 0.62 -8.29 3.44
CA TRP A 66 -0.10 -9.12 2.49
C TRP A 66 0.49 -10.53 2.36
N GLN A 67 1.82 -10.70 2.45
CA GLN A 67 2.42 -12.02 2.50
C GLN A 67 1.89 -12.84 3.69
N ARG A 68 1.81 -12.24 4.89
CA ARG A 68 1.26 -12.93 6.07
C ARG A 68 -0.23 -13.23 5.95
N VAL A 69 -1.03 -12.29 5.42
CA VAL A 69 -2.47 -12.49 5.18
C VAL A 69 -2.69 -13.64 4.20
N MET A 70 -1.96 -13.66 3.08
CA MET A 70 -2.04 -14.71 2.07
C MET A 70 -1.41 -16.05 2.50
N GLY A 71 -0.69 -16.09 3.63
CA GLY A 71 0.02 -17.29 4.10
C GLY A 71 1.29 -17.62 3.29
N ARG A 72 1.94 -16.60 2.71
CA ARG A 72 3.21 -16.73 1.97
C ARG A 72 4.42 -16.41 2.88
N PRO A 73 5.60 -16.98 2.59
CA PRO A 73 6.84 -16.58 3.25
C PRO A 73 7.12 -15.07 3.10
N VAL A 74 7.74 -14.49 4.13
CA VAL A 74 8.02 -13.05 4.18
C VAL A 74 9.34 -12.73 3.47
N THR A 75 9.33 -11.80 2.52
CA THR A 75 10.55 -11.36 1.80
C THR A 75 11.37 -10.42 2.68
N ARG A 76 12.39 -10.95 3.38
CA ARG A 76 13.21 -10.17 4.32
C ARG A 76 14.30 -9.35 3.63
N THR A 77 14.93 -9.91 2.60
CA THR A 77 16.07 -9.37 1.87
C THR A 77 15.85 -9.50 0.35
N LEU A 78 16.61 -8.72 -0.42
CA LEU A 78 16.74 -8.90 -1.87
C LEU A 78 17.95 -9.80 -2.13
N GLN A 79 17.83 -10.76 -3.04
CA GLN A 79 18.97 -11.63 -3.42
C GLN A 79 20.08 -10.82 -4.07
N GLU A 80 19.72 -9.91 -4.99
CA GLU A 80 20.63 -8.99 -5.65
C GLU A 80 20.16 -7.56 -5.37
N ALA A 81 20.64 -6.97 -4.27
CA ALA A 81 20.27 -5.62 -3.89
C ALA A 81 21.12 -4.59 -4.66
N PRO A 82 20.51 -3.64 -5.40
CA PRO A 82 21.28 -2.57 -6.05
C PRO A 82 22.04 -1.71 -5.04
N THR A 83 23.25 -1.30 -5.40
CA THR A 83 24.08 -0.36 -4.62
C THR A 83 23.49 1.05 -4.67
N ASP A 84 22.94 1.47 -5.81
CA ASP A 84 22.23 2.76 -5.95
C ASP A 84 21.02 2.80 -5.01
N PRO A 85 20.98 3.75 -4.04
CA PRO A 85 19.87 3.87 -3.11
C PRO A 85 18.51 4.07 -3.79
N LEU A 86 18.47 4.81 -4.92
CA LEU A 86 17.23 5.05 -5.66
C LEU A 86 16.75 3.78 -6.38
N ALA A 87 17.65 3.03 -7.01
CA ALA A 87 17.35 1.72 -7.59
C ALA A 87 16.80 0.75 -6.54
N ARG A 88 17.39 0.71 -5.34
CA ARG A 88 16.89 -0.14 -4.25
C ARG A 88 15.47 0.23 -3.82
N ILE A 89 15.16 1.53 -3.72
CA ILE A 89 13.77 2.00 -3.47
C ILE A 89 12.83 1.54 -4.58
N ARG A 90 13.23 1.70 -5.86
CA ARG A 90 12.42 1.28 -7.01
C ARG A 90 12.10 -0.21 -6.97
N VAL A 91 13.07 -1.08 -6.66
CA VAL A 91 12.85 -2.53 -6.54
C VAL A 91 11.82 -2.85 -5.46
N TRP A 92 11.98 -2.29 -4.25
CA TRP A 92 11.00 -2.51 -3.17
C TRP A 92 9.60 -1.98 -3.52
N LYS A 93 9.50 -0.83 -4.21
CA LYS A 93 8.23 -0.30 -4.72
C LYS A 93 7.57 -1.27 -5.70
N GLN A 94 8.33 -1.85 -6.64
CA GLN A 94 7.83 -2.82 -7.61
C GLN A 94 7.33 -4.10 -6.92
N ILE A 95 8.08 -4.64 -5.96
CA ILE A 95 7.65 -5.83 -5.19
C ILE A 95 6.36 -5.53 -4.43
N ALA A 96 6.24 -4.34 -3.83
CA ALA A 96 5.02 -3.92 -3.13
C ALA A 96 3.82 -3.81 -4.07
N ALA A 97 4.00 -3.24 -5.26
CA ALA A 97 2.95 -3.15 -6.27
C ALA A 97 2.50 -4.53 -6.74
N ARG A 98 3.43 -5.45 -7.05
CA ARG A 98 3.11 -6.82 -7.46
C ARG A 98 2.39 -7.59 -6.35
N THR A 99 2.87 -7.49 -5.11
CA THR A 99 2.26 -8.16 -3.95
C THR A 99 0.83 -7.66 -3.73
N GLN A 100 0.62 -6.35 -3.87
CA GLN A 100 -0.71 -5.76 -3.77
C GLN A 100 -1.62 -6.21 -4.91
N ALA A 101 -1.12 -6.27 -6.15
CA ALA A 101 -1.91 -6.74 -7.29
C ALA A 101 -2.41 -8.17 -7.06
N VAL A 102 -1.57 -9.06 -6.50
CA VAL A 102 -2.03 -10.40 -6.10
C VAL A 102 -3.07 -10.32 -4.98
N ALA A 103 -2.81 -9.51 -3.95
CA ALA A 103 -3.72 -9.39 -2.80
C ALA A 103 -5.12 -8.89 -3.18
N GLN A 104 -5.23 -8.06 -4.22
CA GLN A 104 -6.51 -7.55 -4.73
C GLN A 104 -7.37 -8.60 -5.43
N HIS A 105 -6.80 -9.76 -5.78
CA HIS A 105 -7.47 -10.81 -6.54
C HIS A 105 -7.40 -12.16 -5.81
N PRO A 106 -8.16 -12.37 -4.71
CA PRO A 106 -8.33 -13.70 -4.14
C PRO A 106 -8.86 -14.69 -5.19
N PRO A 107 -8.29 -15.90 -5.34
CA PRO A 107 -8.66 -16.85 -6.39
C PRO A 107 -10.17 -17.13 -6.52
N HIS A 108 -10.87 -17.24 -5.40
CA HIS A 108 -12.31 -17.52 -5.31
C HIS A 108 -13.11 -16.32 -4.80
N ALA A 109 -12.67 -15.08 -5.11
CA ALA A 109 -13.33 -13.86 -4.65
C ALA A 109 -14.86 -13.86 -4.89
N ARG A 110 -15.31 -14.36 -6.05
CA ARG A 110 -16.75 -14.48 -6.37
C ARG A 110 -17.50 -15.46 -5.45
N ALA A 111 -16.87 -16.57 -5.07
CA ALA A 111 -17.45 -17.56 -4.18
C ALA A 111 -17.59 -17.00 -2.76
N TRP A 112 -16.55 -16.33 -2.27
CA TRP A 112 -16.58 -15.65 -0.97
C TRP A 112 -17.60 -14.51 -0.94
N ALA A 113 -17.73 -13.74 -2.03
CA ALA A 113 -18.75 -12.71 -2.14
C ALA A 113 -20.16 -13.29 -2.13
N CYS A 114 -20.40 -14.43 -2.80
CA CYS A 114 -21.67 -15.15 -2.73
C CYS A 114 -21.96 -15.61 -1.31
N ILE A 115 -20.98 -16.23 -0.63
CA ILE A 115 -21.14 -16.67 0.76
C ILE A 115 -21.48 -15.49 1.66
N HIS A 116 -20.68 -14.44 1.60
CA HIS A 116 -20.90 -13.22 2.37
C HIS A 116 -22.32 -12.66 2.25
N ARG A 117 -22.91 -12.68 1.04
CA ARG A 117 -24.26 -12.18 0.78
C ARG A 117 -25.33 -12.83 1.67
N PHE A 118 -25.12 -14.07 2.11
CA PHE A 118 -26.07 -14.81 2.95
C PHE A 118 -25.62 -14.96 4.42
N GLU A 119 -24.36 -14.67 4.73
CA GLU A 119 -23.81 -14.89 6.07
C GLU A 119 -23.93 -13.66 6.99
N GLY A 120 -23.46 -12.48 6.58
CA GLY A 120 -23.48 -11.31 7.46
C GLY A 120 -22.74 -10.10 6.91
N SER A 121 -22.82 -8.96 7.60
CA SER A 121 -22.08 -7.74 7.22
C SER A 121 -20.57 -7.93 7.38
N TRP A 122 -19.75 -7.32 6.50
CA TRP A 122 -18.28 -7.36 6.63
C TRP A 122 -17.77 -6.92 8.00
N THR A 123 -18.52 -6.05 8.68
CA THR A 123 -18.18 -5.49 9.98
C THR A 123 -19.05 -6.03 11.12
N ASP A 124 -19.73 -7.17 10.94
CA ASP A 124 -20.60 -7.75 11.97
C ASP A 124 -19.81 -8.11 13.25
N PRO A 125 -20.06 -7.45 14.39
CA PRO A 125 -19.32 -7.68 15.63
C PRO A 125 -19.94 -8.77 16.52
N ASN A 126 -21.08 -9.37 16.13
CA ASN A 126 -21.91 -10.15 17.04
C ASN A 126 -21.36 -11.56 17.27
N ALA A 127 -20.86 -11.83 18.47
CA ALA A 127 -20.43 -13.16 18.86
C ALA A 127 -21.55 -14.22 18.65
N PRO A 128 -21.21 -15.48 18.31
CA PRO A 128 -19.86 -16.07 18.29
C PRO A 128 -19.13 -16.00 16.93
N TYR A 129 -19.75 -15.45 15.89
CA TYR A 129 -19.23 -15.42 14.53
C TYR A 129 -19.00 -13.98 14.08
N TYR A 130 -17.85 -13.69 13.47
CA TYR A 130 -17.46 -12.30 13.21
C TYR A 130 -17.22 -12.04 11.74
N GLY A 131 -17.57 -10.82 11.32
CA GLY A 131 -17.33 -10.31 9.97
C GLY A 131 -18.21 -10.96 8.90
N GLY A 132 -17.94 -10.62 7.65
CA GLY A 132 -18.85 -10.91 6.54
C GLY A 132 -18.90 -12.37 6.14
N LEU A 133 -17.91 -13.16 6.55
CA LEU A 133 -17.88 -14.61 6.38
C LEU A 133 -18.16 -15.34 7.70
N GLN A 134 -18.70 -14.66 8.72
CA GLN A 134 -19.16 -15.29 9.97
C GLN A 134 -18.13 -16.28 10.55
N MET A 135 -16.88 -15.84 10.72
CA MET A 135 -15.80 -16.72 11.17
C MET A 135 -15.79 -16.81 12.70
N ASP A 136 -15.79 -18.02 13.27
CA ASP A 136 -15.59 -18.21 14.71
C ASP A 136 -14.12 -17.95 15.14
N LEU A 137 -13.87 -17.82 16.44
CA LEU A 137 -12.53 -17.58 16.98
C LEU A 137 -11.53 -18.71 16.70
N GLY A 138 -11.96 -19.97 16.65
CA GLY A 138 -11.10 -21.11 16.32
C GLY A 138 -10.63 -21.04 14.86
N PHE A 139 -11.54 -20.73 13.94
CA PHE A 139 -11.24 -20.49 12.53
C PHE A 139 -10.27 -19.32 12.37
N GLN A 140 -10.55 -18.20 13.04
CA GLN A 140 -9.69 -17.01 13.03
C GLN A 140 -8.30 -17.28 13.63
N ARG A 141 -8.19 -18.04 14.71
CA ARG A 141 -6.90 -18.45 15.29
C ARG A 141 -6.11 -19.34 14.33
N THR A 142 -6.78 -20.27 13.66
CA THR A 142 -6.11 -21.25 12.78
C THR A 142 -5.61 -20.60 11.49
N TYR A 143 -6.49 -19.87 10.80
CA TYR A 143 -6.22 -19.35 9.45
C TYR A 143 -5.92 -17.85 9.42
N GLY A 144 -6.28 -17.12 10.47
CA GLY A 144 -6.17 -15.66 10.55
C GLY A 144 -5.24 -15.14 11.66
N ARG A 145 -4.43 -15.99 12.33
CA ARG A 145 -3.65 -15.64 13.54
C ARG A 145 -2.97 -14.27 13.53
N TYR A 146 -2.38 -13.90 12.39
CA TYR A 146 -1.66 -12.62 12.23
C TYR A 146 -2.61 -11.43 12.33
N LEU A 147 -3.78 -11.52 11.70
CA LEU A 147 -4.81 -10.49 11.74
C LEU A 147 -5.47 -10.47 13.11
N LEU A 148 -5.77 -11.63 13.68
CA LEU A 148 -6.35 -11.74 15.02
C LEU A 148 -5.48 -11.02 16.06
N ALA A 149 -4.17 -11.26 16.05
CA ALA A 149 -3.24 -10.61 16.98
C ALA A 149 -3.07 -9.10 16.75
N ARG A 150 -3.29 -8.59 15.53
CA ARG A 150 -3.01 -7.19 15.16
C ARG A 150 -4.25 -6.31 15.13
N LYS A 151 -5.42 -6.89 14.89
CA LYS A 151 -6.68 -6.19 14.65
C LYS A 151 -7.83 -6.72 15.53
N GLY A 152 -7.65 -7.80 16.26
CA GLY A 152 -8.76 -8.48 16.93
C GLY A 152 -9.59 -9.27 15.92
N THR A 153 -10.90 -9.40 16.16
CA THR A 153 -11.80 -10.27 15.40
C THR A 153 -12.03 -9.84 13.95
N ALA A 154 -12.59 -10.74 13.14
CA ALA A 154 -12.76 -10.58 11.69
C ALA A 154 -13.56 -9.34 11.27
N ASN A 155 -14.43 -8.82 12.14
CA ASN A 155 -15.17 -7.57 11.92
C ASN A 155 -14.26 -6.32 11.81
N HIS A 156 -13.00 -6.40 12.27
CA HIS A 156 -11.99 -5.35 12.09
C HIS A 156 -11.08 -5.58 10.88
N TRP A 157 -11.27 -6.68 10.15
CA TRP A 157 -10.49 -7.02 8.97
C TRP A 157 -11.21 -6.51 7.72
N THR A 158 -10.44 -6.03 6.74
CA THR A 158 -10.98 -5.65 5.44
C THR A 158 -11.60 -6.87 4.74
N PRO A 159 -12.55 -6.68 3.80
CA PRO A 159 -13.14 -7.78 3.04
C PRO A 159 -12.08 -8.68 2.37
N LEU A 160 -11.04 -8.08 1.77
CA LEU A 160 -9.95 -8.84 1.16
C LEU A 160 -9.17 -9.69 2.17
N GLU A 161 -8.92 -9.17 3.38
CA GLU A 161 -8.27 -9.94 4.43
C GLU A 161 -9.12 -11.14 4.88
N GLN A 162 -10.43 -10.94 5.04
CA GLN A 162 -11.36 -12.03 5.36
C GLN A 162 -11.38 -13.08 4.24
N MET A 163 -11.48 -12.65 2.98
CA MET A 163 -11.42 -13.57 1.83
C MET A 163 -10.10 -14.34 1.78
N TRP A 164 -8.95 -13.72 2.01
CA TRP A 164 -7.66 -14.42 2.03
C TRP A 164 -7.52 -15.39 3.19
N VAL A 165 -8.14 -15.12 4.35
CA VAL A 165 -8.21 -16.08 5.45
C VAL A 165 -9.08 -17.29 5.06
N ALA A 166 -10.20 -17.07 4.37
CA ALA A 166 -11.02 -18.15 3.82
C ALA A 166 -10.27 -18.97 2.75
N GLU A 167 -9.54 -18.32 1.84
CA GLU A 167 -8.65 -18.99 0.88
C GLU A 167 -7.61 -19.89 1.55
N ARG A 168 -7.09 -19.47 2.70
CA ARG A 168 -6.15 -20.30 3.47
C ARG A 168 -6.83 -21.54 4.04
N ALA A 169 -8.04 -21.41 4.57
CA ALA A 169 -8.81 -22.56 5.05
C ALA A 169 -9.13 -23.53 3.90
N LEU A 170 -9.52 -22.99 2.74
CA LEU A 170 -9.79 -23.78 1.54
C LEU A 170 -8.55 -24.57 1.10
N ARG A 171 -7.39 -23.91 0.98
CA ARG A 171 -6.11 -24.59 0.64
C ARG A 171 -5.63 -25.58 1.70
N ALA A 172 -6.06 -25.42 2.96
CA ALA A 172 -5.79 -26.36 4.04
C ALA A 172 -6.75 -27.57 4.06
N GLY A 173 -7.61 -27.71 3.04
CA GLY A 173 -8.49 -28.86 2.87
C GLY A 173 -9.88 -28.70 3.49
N ARG A 174 -10.23 -27.53 4.05
CA ARG A 174 -11.59 -27.30 4.58
C ARG A 174 -12.64 -27.16 3.48
N GLY A 175 -12.24 -26.86 2.24
CA GLY A 175 -13.17 -26.53 1.16
C GLY A 175 -14.10 -25.37 1.54
N PHE A 176 -15.35 -25.43 1.08
CA PHE A 176 -16.42 -24.49 1.45
C PHE A 176 -17.29 -24.99 2.60
N TYR A 177 -16.97 -26.15 3.18
CA TYR A 177 -17.74 -26.80 4.24
C TYR A 177 -17.89 -26.02 5.57
N PRO A 178 -17.06 -25.00 5.90
CA PRO A 178 -17.38 -24.12 7.03
C PRO A 178 -18.69 -23.35 6.87
N TRP A 179 -19.21 -23.22 5.63
CA TRP A 179 -20.46 -22.53 5.30
C TRP A 179 -21.43 -23.47 4.58
N PRO A 180 -21.88 -24.59 5.20
CA PRO A 180 -22.46 -25.70 4.46
C PRO A 180 -23.78 -25.37 3.74
N ASN A 181 -24.65 -24.56 4.34
CA ASN A 181 -25.92 -24.18 3.72
C ASN A 181 -25.69 -23.14 2.62
N THR A 182 -24.93 -22.10 2.94
CA THR A 182 -24.62 -21.02 2.01
C THR A 182 -23.78 -21.50 0.82
N ALA A 183 -22.83 -22.39 1.04
CA ALA A 183 -22.03 -22.98 -0.02
C ALA A 183 -22.91 -23.76 -1.01
N ARG A 184 -23.94 -24.49 -0.55
CA ARG A 184 -24.94 -25.11 -1.43
C ARG A 184 -25.77 -24.08 -2.19
N TYR A 185 -26.25 -23.03 -1.53
CA TYR A 185 -26.96 -21.93 -2.21
C TYR A 185 -26.10 -21.26 -3.29
N CYS A 186 -24.78 -21.23 -3.08
CA CYS A 186 -23.81 -20.70 -4.03
C CYS A 186 -23.30 -21.73 -5.06
N GLY A 187 -23.77 -22.99 -5.03
CA GLY A 187 -23.38 -24.05 -5.95
C GLY A 187 -21.90 -24.47 -5.83
N LEU A 188 -21.34 -24.41 -4.63
CA LEU A 188 -19.92 -24.66 -4.36
C LEU A 188 -19.62 -26.07 -3.83
N ILE A 189 -20.63 -26.75 -3.26
CA ILE A 189 -20.61 -28.12 -2.73
C ILE A 189 -21.97 -28.79 -2.94
#